data_AF-A0A2N1RRB3-F1
#
_entry.id   AF-A0A2N1RRB3-F1
#
_cell.length_a   1.000
_cell.length_b   1.000
_cell.length_c   1.000
_cell.angle_alpha   90.00
_cell.angle_beta   90.00
_cell.angle_gamma   90.00
#
_symmetry.space_group_name_H-M   'P 1'
#
loop_
_entity.id
_entity.type
_entity.pdbx_description
1 polymer ?
#
loop_
_entity_poly.entity_id
_entity_poly.type
_entity_poly.pdbx_seq_one_letter_code
_entity_poly.pdbx_strand_id
1 'polypeptide(L)' 'FFKDAENLLLLPDEIAVSCAEGLYTCSFTLTGEKINRDVHRFRVDIKAVTLHALSLYKENGIFIAESVFDV' A
#
# COMPACT_ATOMS: atom_id res chain seq x y z
N PHE A 1 -5.91 6.87 0.05
CA PHE A 1 -7.29 7.20 0.47
C PHE A 1 -7.42 7.33 1.98
N PHE A 2 -7.47 6.25 2.79
CA PHE A 2 -7.69 6.37 4.25
C PHE A 2 -6.67 7.27 4.95
N LYS A 3 -5.41 7.26 4.48
CA LYS A 3 -4.39 8.23 4.89
C LYS A 3 -4.90 9.68 4.87
N ASP A 4 -5.51 10.08 3.77
CA ASP A 4 -5.87 11.47 3.49
C ASP A 4 -7.27 11.80 4.02
N ALA A 5 -8.22 10.88 3.83
CA ALA A 5 -9.61 11.06 4.24
C ALA A 5 -9.78 11.04 5.77
N GLU A 6 -9.01 10.19 6.46
CA GLU A 6 -9.15 9.98 7.91
C GLU A 6 -7.92 10.43 8.69
N ASN A 7 -6.90 11.00 8.02
CA ASN A 7 -5.64 11.41 8.61
C ASN A 7 -4.95 10.27 9.36
N LEU A 8 -4.88 9.07 8.75
CA LEU A 8 -4.28 7.88 9.36
C LEU A 8 -2.89 7.58 8.78
N LEU A 9 -1.97 7.18 9.65
CA LEU A 9 -0.70 6.56 9.28
C LEU A 9 -0.81 5.07 9.63
N LEU A 10 -0.91 4.22 8.61
CA LEU A 10 -1.22 2.80 8.74
C LEU A 10 -0.10 1.94 8.19
N LEU A 11 0.19 0.85 8.86
CA LEU A 11 1.05 -0.23 8.40
C LEU A 11 0.22 -1.52 8.28
N PRO A 12 0.51 -2.36 7.28
CA PRO A 12 -0.10 -3.68 7.21
C PRO A 12 0.39 -4.57 8.36
N ASP A 13 -0.54 -5.25 9.01
CA ASP A 13 -0.28 -6.25 10.05
C ASP A 13 -0.45 -7.66 9.48
N GLU A 14 -1.61 -7.90 8.87
CA GLU A 14 -1.92 -9.14 8.16
C GLU A 14 -2.40 -8.84 6.74
N ILE A 15 -1.95 -9.65 5.78
CA ILE A 15 -2.38 -9.59 4.38
C ILE A 15 -2.64 -11.01 3.89
N ALA A 16 -3.78 -11.23 3.27
CA ALA A 16 -4.11 -12.46 2.58
C ALA A 16 -4.59 -12.15 1.15
N VAL A 17 -4.00 -12.84 0.17
CA VAL A 17 -4.44 -12.78 -1.22
C VAL A 17 -4.95 -14.15 -1.63
N SER A 18 -6.18 -14.21 -2.13
CA SER A 18 -6.79 -15.43 -2.66
C SER A 18 -7.17 -15.24 -4.12
N CYS A 19 -7.18 -16.34 -4.86
CA CYS A 19 -7.66 -16.39 -6.24
C CYS A 19 -8.71 -17.48 -6.35
N ALA A 20 -9.92 -17.10 -6.74
CA ALA A 20 -11.03 -18.01 -6.97
C ALA A 20 -11.75 -17.60 -8.25
N GLU A 21 -11.99 -18.57 -9.15
CA GLU A 21 -12.72 -18.33 -10.42
C GLU A 21 -12.14 -17.19 -11.28
N GLY A 22 -10.82 -16.99 -11.22
CA GLY A 22 -10.13 -15.92 -11.95
C GLY A 22 -10.23 -14.54 -11.30
N LEU A 23 -10.89 -14.42 -10.15
CA LEU A 23 -10.95 -13.21 -9.34
C LEU A 23 -9.90 -13.24 -8.24
N TYR A 24 -9.10 -12.18 -8.17
CA TYR A 24 -8.17 -11.96 -7.07
C TYR A 24 -8.82 -11.11 -5.99
N THR A 25 -8.82 -11.61 -4.76
CA THR A 25 -9.28 -10.89 -3.57
C THR A 25 -8.09 -10.66 -2.65
N CYS A 26 -7.94 -9.43 -2.15
CA CYS A 26 -6.98 -9.08 -1.12
C CYS A 26 -7.75 -8.67 0.14
N SER A 27 -7.50 -9.35 1.25
CA SER A 27 -8.00 -9.00 2.58
C SER A 27 -6.83 -8.64 3.47
N PHE A 28 -7.00 -7.62 4.32
CA PHE A 28 -5.91 -7.10 5.12
C PHE A 28 -6.42 -6.51 6.44
N THR A 29 -5.55 -6.59 7.46
CA THR A 29 -5.67 -5.87 8.72
C THR A 29 -4.56 -4.82 8.77
N LEU A 30 -4.94 -3.57 9.08
CA LEU A 30 -3.99 -2.46 9.19
C LEU A 30 -3.94 -1.99 10.64
N THR A 31 -2.74 -1.67 11.12
CA THR A 31 -2.50 -1.11 12.45
C THR A 31 -1.80 0.23 12.30
N GLY A 32 -2.18 1.21 13.11
CA GLY A 32 -1.56 2.53 13.07
C GLY A 32 -2.29 3.57 13.90
N GLU A 33 -2.04 4.82 13.58
CA GLU A 33 -2.46 5.97 14.39
C GLU A 33 -2.87 7.17 13.53
N LYS A 34 -3.38 8.22 14.18
CA LYS A 34 -3.61 9.49 13.49
C LYS A 34 -2.29 10.19 13.21
N ILE A 35 -2.22 10.85 12.06
CA ILE A 35 -1.10 11.68 11.69
C ILE A 35 -0.93 12.82 12.70
N ASN A 36 0.23 12.83 13.36
CA ASN A 36 0.71 13.94 14.17
C ASN A 36 1.91 14.60 13.47
N ARG A 37 1.75 15.85 13.02
CA ARG A 37 2.80 16.57 12.27
C ARG A 37 3.97 17.06 13.13
N ASP A 38 3.78 17.13 14.45
CA ASP A 38 4.85 17.53 15.37
C ASP A 38 5.81 16.37 15.67
N VAL A 39 5.33 15.13 15.48
CA VAL A 39 6.07 13.90 15.77
C VAL A 39 6.54 13.22 14.48
N HIS A 40 5.67 13.14 13.47
CA HIS A 40 5.94 12.39 12.24
C HIS A 40 6.65 13.27 11.21
N ARG A 41 7.75 12.75 10.66
CA ARG A 41 8.50 13.41 9.60
C ARG A 41 8.03 12.94 8.22
N PHE A 42 7.23 13.76 7.55
CA PHE A 42 6.83 13.56 6.16
C PHE A 42 7.90 14.08 5.21
N ARG A 43 8.49 13.19 4.39
CA ARG A 43 9.52 13.56 3.41
C ARG A 43 8.92 13.94 2.05
N VAL A 44 7.90 13.21 1.64
CA VAL A 44 7.19 13.37 0.37
C VAL A 44 5.73 13.06 0.61
N ASP A 45 4.83 13.81 0.00
CA ASP A 45 3.41 13.48 -0.01
C ASP A 45 3.12 12.63 -1.25
N ILE A 46 2.30 11.60 -1.10
CA ILE A 46 1.89 10.75 -2.23
C ILE A 46 0.47 11.14 -2.58
N LYS A 47 0.28 11.60 -3.82
CA LYS A 47 -1.02 12.00 -4.38
C LYS A 47 -1.80 10.82 -4.91
N ALA A 48 -1.12 9.89 -5.58
CA ALA A 48 -1.76 8.71 -6.15
C ALA A 48 -0.80 7.52 -6.30
N VAL A 49 -1.36 6.32 -6.12
CA VAL A 49 -0.76 5.07 -6.61
C VAL A 49 -1.13 4.94 -8.08
N THR A 50 -0.17 4.66 -8.95
CA THR A 50 -0.40 4.65 -10.40
C THR A 50 -0.08 3.30 -11.04
N LEU A 51 -0.55 3.11 -12.28
CA LEU A 51 -0.14 1.97 -13.12
C LEU A 51 1.16 2.26 -13.89
N HIS A 52 1.78 3.43 -13.70
CA HIS A 52 3.02 3.78 -14.39
C HIS A 52 4.15 2.86 -13.95
N ALA A 53 4.77 2.19 -14.92
CA ALA A 53 5.78 1.15 -14.72
C ALA A 53 5.34 0.06 -13.72
N LEU A 54 4.03 -0.21 -13.61
CA LEU A 54 3.54 -1.31 -12.78
C LEU A 54 4.04 -2.64 -13.35
N SER A 55 4.80 -3.37 -12.53
CA SER A 55 5.29 -4.71 -12.84
C SER A 55 5.05 -5.62 -11.63
N LEU A 56 4.63 -6.86 -11.91
CA LEU A 56 4.50 -7.91 -10.90
C LEU A 56 5.14 -9.18 -11.47
N TYR A 57 6.19 -9.63 -10.81
CA TYR A 57 6.93 -10.82 -11.24
C TYR A 57 7.40 -11.63 -10.04
N LYS A 58 7.85 -12.86 -10.32
CA LYS A 58 8.38 -13.75 -9.31
C LYS A 58 9.86 -13.99 -9.58
N GLU A 59 10.69 -13.69 -8.61
CA GLU A 59 12.14 -13.89 -8.67
C GLU A 59 12.59 -14.67 -7.43
N ASN A 60 13.36 -15.75 -7.62
CA ASN A 60 13.87 -16.60 -6.54
C ASN A 60 12.80 -17.07 -5.54
N GLY A 61 11.58 -17.33 -6.02
CA GLY A 61 10.46 -17.76 -5.17
C GLY A 61 9.68 -16.61 -4.52
N ILE A 62 10.16 -15.37 -4.63
CA ILE A 62 9.59 -14.17 -4.01
C ILE A 62 8.80 -13.38 -5.06
N PHE A 63 7.62 -12.91 -4.70
CA PHE A 63 6.88 -11.96 -5.54
C PHE A 63 7.41 -10.55 -5.33
N ILE A 64 7.67 -9.86 -6.43
CA ILE A 64 8.15 -8.48 -6.47
C ILE A 64 7.12 -7.67 -7.24
N ALA A 65 6.69 -6.55 -6.63
CA ALA A 65 5.82 -5.58 -7.26
C ALA A 65 6.54 -4.23 -7.32
N GLU A 66 6.57 -3.64 -8.51
CA GLU A 66 7.18 -2.34 -8.77
C GLU A 66 6.11 -1.39 -9.31
N SER A 67 6.10 -0.13 -8.87
CA SER A 67 5.19 0.91 -9.37
C SER A 67 5.77 2.28 -9.06
N VAL A 68 5.45 3.26 -9.90
CA VAL A 68 5.80 4.66 -9.66
C VAL A 68 4.59 5.40 -9.08
N PHE A 69 4.83 6.11 -7.98
CA PHE A 69 3.79 6.94 -7.35
C PHE A 69 3.85 8.37 -7.89
N ASP A 70 2.67 8.99 -7.96
CA ASP A 70 2.57 10.44 -8.15
C ASP A 70 2.73 11.13 -6.79
N VAL A 71 3.63 12.11 -6.73
CA VAL A 71 4.04 12.81 -5.50
C VAL A 71 3.84 14.32 -5.61
#